data_AF-A0A952WNX6-F1
#
_entry.id   AF-A0A952WNX6-F1
#
_cell.length_a   1.000
_cell.length_b   1.000
_cell.length_c   1.000
_cell.angle_alpha   90.00
_cell.angle_beta   90.00
_cell.angle_gamma   90.00
#
_symmetry.space_group_name_H-M   'P 1'
#
loop_
_entity.id
_entity.type
_entity.pdbx_description
1 polymer ?
#
loop_
_entity_poly.entity_id
_entity_poly.type
_entity_poly.pdbx_seq_one_letter_code
_entity_poly.pdbx_strand_id
1 'polypeptide(L)'
;MNKRDTAVVDIDRQRVTVTLASVDAGRAVVKSCRSFARPAEVDPFDGSAVGVWIKEKLRESGTVGARVVLSLPRGDVVLKRLSIPAGAGVVAEDVVGAVRLQMSRQLSVPAESSAIDYVPMASGAAPSSDGAGLAWVTAAALPGDRLDWCRAVGRSAGIRLARIGLRCFGAGHVLAEESLRRDGGVLGVVPTGSSVEFVVVESGQLMLARAVDIPWAADDAVELSAYADRVAVEAKRTWMSHRAGGGDGSAQVVIVLGSGPGAEAVCDRCSSSLEMPGVTMVPPGASTVRNEPEPTSSVAAASIGLLLEEAAGRPMLDFLHPRRMPDHAARRRQFVLGGVLAAIVGIGTPVVLSQLELSSLDDELRRHREVVTRRQAEVSEMMAEHARLSHMERWSDVRVDWIAHIGALSEQVPSPPEALVDGLDGLMNAQVDFTAKSGQYAGGTWSSAQTSSFTIRGRVQQRETAASLRGRLAAGEVYSVDSPTPDTGDRFSFQLFTPYATPRKPEVPEGRGDRATPRAGGRPESPAGSADGGRDPVDSPVKAGGGGS
;
A
#
# COMPACT_ATOMS: atom_id res chain seq x y z
N MET A 1 -20.53 -7.99 -32.19
CA MET A 1 -20.90 -7.82 -30.77
C MET A 1 -21.68 -9.06 -30.37
N ASN A 2 -21.31 -9.80 -29.31
CA ASN A 2 -21.99 -11.07 -29.01
C ASN A 2 -23.46 -10.83 -28.67
N LYS A 3 -24.35 -11.60 -29.33
CA LYS A 3 -25.79 -11.68 -29.06
C LYS A 3 -25.99 -11.96 -27.57
N ARG A 4 -26.47 -10.96 -26.82
CA ARG A 4 -26.74 -11.08 -25.38
C ARG A 4 -28.24 -11.04 -25.15
N ASP A 5 -28.70 -11.96 -24.31
CA ASP A 5 -30.07 -11.98 -23.85
C ASP A 5 -30.24 -10.93 -22.75
N THR A 6 -31.25 -10.08 -22.92
CA THR A 6 -31.63 -9.05 -21.97
C THR A 6 -33.07 -9.26 -21.57
N ALA A 7 -33.32 -9.27 -20.26
CA ALA A 7 -34.64 -9.32 -19.66
C ALA A 7 -35.01 -7.92 -19.13
N VAL A 8 -36.15 -7.38 -19.55
CA VAL A 8 -36.77 -6.24 -18.89
C VAL A 8 -37.75 -6.77 -17.86
N VAL A 9 -37.55 -6.39 -16.61
CA VAL A 9 -38.45 -6.67 -15.50
C VAL A 9 -39.18 -5.39 -15.18
N ASP A 10 -40.43 -5.30 -15.60
CA ASP A 10 -41.31 -4.19 -15.32
C ASP A 10 -42.10 -4.49 -14.05
N ILE A 11 -41.90 -3.66 -13.02
CA ILE A 11 -42.57 -3.84 -11.73
C ILE A 11 -43.67 -2.79 -11.57
N ASP A 12 -44.89 -3.29 -11.49
CA ASP A 12 -46.08 -2.54 -11.15
C ASP A 12 -46.57 -2.92 -9.75
N ARG A 13 -47.48 -2.15 -9.13
CA ARG A 13 -47.96 -2.42 -7.75
C ARG A 13 -48.65 -3.79 -7.62
N GLN A 14 -49.30 -4.25 -8.67
CA GLN A 14 -50.10 -5.48 -8.66
C GLN A 14 -49.44 -6.64 -9.43
N ARG A 15 -48.49 -6.35 -10.33
CA ARG A 15 -47.96 -7.36 -11.26
C ARG A 15 -46.49 -7.11 -11.57
N VAL A 16 -45.80 -8.18 -11.96
CA VAL A 16 -44.48 -8.10 -12.57
C VAL A 16 -44.57 -8.67 -13.97
N THR A 17 -44.07 -7.93 -14.95
CA THR A 17 -44.00 -8.36 -16.34
C THR A 17 -42.54 -8.54 -16.74
N VAL A 18 -42.20 -9.73 -17.22
CA VAL A 18 -40.85 -10.10 -17.65
C VAL A 18 -40.85 -10.25 -19.16
N THR A 19 -40.08 -9.41 -19.85
CA THR A 19 -39.88 -9.49 -21.30
C THR A 19 -38.44 -9.88 -21.60
N LEU A 20 -38.23 -11.10 -22.10
CA LEU A 20 -36.92 -11.60 -22.49
C LEU A 20 -36.74 -11.46 -23.99
N ALA A 21 -35.69 -10.76 -24.40
CA ALA A 21 -35.33 -10.65 -25.81
C ALA A 21 -33.84 -10.86 -26.04
N SER A 22 -33.52 -11.28 -27.25
CA SER A 22 -32.17 -11.15 -27.78
C SER A 22 -32.06 -9.82 -28.51
N VAL A 23 -31.04 -9.03 -28.16
CA VAL A 23 -30.77 -7.74 -28.80
C VAL A 23 -29.53 -7.85 -29.68
N ASP A 24 -29.67 -7.48 -30.96
CA ASP A 24 -28.55 -7.43 -31.92
C ASP A 24 -28.77 -6.33 -32.96
N ALA A 25 -27.72 -5.54 -33.23
CA ALA A 25 -27.65 -4.53 -34.30
C ALA A 25 -28.96 -3.75 -34.59
N GLY A 26 -29.55 -3.10 -33.57
CA GLY A 26 -30.76 -2.30 -33.72
C GLY A 26 -32.08 -3.09 -33.77
N ARG A 27 -32.04 -4.42 -33.59
CA ARG A 27 -33.21 -5.29 -33.56
C ARG A 27 -33.32 -6.00 -32.22
N ALA A 28 -34.53 -6.03 -31.67
CA ALA A 28 -34.90 -6.86 -30.53
C ALA A 28 -35.79 -8.01 -31.02
N VAL A 29 -35.39 -9.25 -30.73
CA VAL A 29 -36.21 -10.45 -31.00
C VAL A 29 -36.70 -10.99 -29.67
N VAL A 30 -38.00 -10.83 -29.41
CA VAL A 30 -38.62 -11.26 -28.15
C VAL A 30 -38.74 -12.78 -28.13
N LYS A 31 -38.11 -13.41 -27.14
CA LYS A 31 -38.14 -14.86 -26.92
C LYS A 31 -39.34 -15.27 -26.08
N SER A 32 -39.62 -14.50 -25.03
CA SER A 32 -40.75 -14.75 -24.13
C SER A 32 -41.20 -13.44 -23.49
N CYS A 33 -42.50 -13.36 -23.20
CA CYS A 33 -43.08 -12.36 -22.34
C CYS A 33 -44.03 -13.07 -21.39
N ARG A 34 -43.99 -12.73 -20.10
CA ARG A 34 -44.89 -13.29 -19.09
C ARG A 34 -45.22 -12.23 -18.06
N SER A 35 -46.45 -12.25 -17.55
CA SER A 35 -46.87 -11.40 -16.45
C SER A 35 -47.40 -12.22 -15.29
N PHE A 36 -47.01 -11.85 -14.08
CA PHE A 36 -47.34 -12.56 -12.85
C PHE A 36 -48.03 -11.60 -11.89
N ALA A 37 -49.19 -11.98 -11.36
CA ALA A 37 -49.84 -11.25 -10.30
C ALA A 37 -49.04 -11.38 -8.99
N ARG A 38 -48.87 -10.25 -8.29
CA ARG A 38 -48.22 -10.23 -6.98
C ARG A 38 -49.14 -10.93 -5.97
N PRO A 39 -48.64 -11.94 -5.22
CA PRO A 39 -49.38 -12.55 -4.13
C PRO A 39 -49.72 -11.51 -3.05
N ALA A 40 -50.86 -11.65 -2.39
CA ALA A 40 -51.32 -10.70 -1.38
C ALA A 40 -50.34 -10.60 -0.19
N GLU A 41 -49.62 -11.67 0.08
CA GLU A 41 -48.68 -11.83 1.19
C GLU A 41 -47.34 -11.08 0.96
N VAL A 42 -47.02 -10.74 -0.28
CA VAL A 42 -45.76 -10.07 -0.63
C VAL A 42 -45.96 -8.57 -0.54
N ASP A 43 -45.48 -7.90 0.52
CA ASP A 43 -45.58 -6.44 0.65
C ASP A 43 -44.92 -5.72 -0.55
N PRO A 44 -45.66 -4.90 -1.34
CA PRO A 44 -45.09 -4.18 -2.48
C PRO A 44 -44.04 -3.13 -2.09
N PHE A 45 -44.00 -2.71 -0.82
CA PHE A 45 -43.04 -1.73 -0.31
C PHE A 45 -41.79 -2.38 0.29
N ASP A 46 -41.78 -3.70 0.52
CA ASP A 46 -40.58 -4.43 0.91
C ASP A 46 -39.86 -4.97 -0.34
N GLY A 47 -38.79 -4.26 -0.73
CA GLY A 47 -37.99 -4.64 -1.88
C GLY A 47 -37.35 -6.03 -1.75
N SER A 48 -37.09 -6.49 -0.53
CA SER A 48 -36.52 -7.83 -0.32
C SER A 48 -37.55 -8.92 -0.56
N ALA A 49 -38.77 -8.77 -0.02
CA ALA A 49 -39.88 -9.69 -0.26
C ALA A 49 -40.24 -9.78 -1.75
N VAL A 50 -40.34 -8.62 -2.41
CA VAL A 50 -40.57 -8.54 -3.87
C VAL A 50 -39.43 -9.22 -4.63
N GLY A 51 -38.17 -9.01 -4.24
CA GLY A 51 -37.02 -9.66 -4.87
C GLY A 51 -37.03 -11.18 -4.75
N VAL A 52 -37.38 -11.74 -3.58
CA VAL A 52 -37.52 -13.20 -3.39
C VAL A 52 -38.59 -13.76 -4.32
N TRP A 53 -39.75 -13.11 -4.39
CA TRP A 53 -40.82 -13.52 -5.29
C TRP A 53 -40.41 -13.42 -6.77
N ILE A 54 -39.76 -12.32 -7.18
CA ILE A 54 -39.26 -12.14 -8.56
C ILE A 54 -38.23 -13.22 -8.93
N LYS A 55 -37.39 -13.67 -7.99
CA LYS A 55 -36.42 -14.75 -8.24
C LYS A 55 -37.08 -16.00 -8.81
N GLU A 56 -38.20 -16.40 -8.21
CA GLU A 56 -38.97 -17.57 -8.63
C GLU A 56 -39.54 -17.35 -10.03
N LYS A 57 -40.12 -16.16 -10.28
CA LYS A 57 -40.74 -15.81 -11.57
C LYS A 57 -39.74 -15.65 -12.70
N LEU A 58 -38.53 -15.20 -12.43
CA LEU A 58 -37.43 -15.16 -13.39
C LEU A 58 -36.97 -16.58 -13.79
N ARG A 59 -36.92 -17.52 -12.84
CA ARG A 59 -36.64 -18.93 -13.14
C ARG A 59 -37.75 -19.55 -13.99
N GLU A 60 -39.01 -19.31 -13.65
CA GLU A 60 -40.18 -19.74 -14.45
C GLU A 60 -40.19 -19.15 -15.86
N SER A 61 -39.60 -17.97 -16.04
CA SER A 61 -39.52 -17.26 -17.34
C SER A 61 -38.29 -17.61 -18.17
N GLY A 62 -37.39 -18.48 -17.67
CA GLY A 62 -36.19 -18.92 -18.38
C GLY A 62 -35.12 -17.84 -18.54
N THR A 63 -35.10 -16.81 -17.69
CA THR A 63 -34.17 -15.67 -17.80
C THR A 63 -32.81 -15.91 -17.14
N VAL A 64 -32.43 -17.17 -16.93
CA VAL A 64 -31.18 -17.53 -16.22
C VAL A 64 -29.98 -17.02 -17.02
N GLY A 65 -29.15 -16.18 -16.39
CA GLY A 65 -27.96 -15.60 -17.02
C GLY A 65 -28.23 -14.41 -17.95
N ALA A 66 -29.47 -13.97 -18.12
CA ALA A 66 -29.80 -12.78 -18.89
C ALA A 66 -29.35 -11.51 -18.15
N ARG A 67 -28.99 -10.48 -18.93
CA ARG A 67 -28.78 -9.12 -18.41
C ARG A 67 -30.14 -8.57 -17.98
N VAL A 68 -30.28 -8.07 -16.74
CA VAL A 68 -31.58 -7.56 -16.27
C VAL A 68 -31.64 -6.04 -16.26
N VAL A 69 -32.66 -5.48 -16.91
CA VAL A 69 -33.03 -4.07 -16.83
C VAL A 69 -34.32 -3.96 -16.02
N LEU A 70 -34.32 -3.13 -14.99
CA LEU A 70 -35.54 -2.82 -14.24
C LEU A 70 -36.27 -1.66 -14.93
N SER A 71 -37.55 -1.83 -15.20
CA SER A 71 -38.44 -0.78 -15.71
C SER A 71 -39.35 -0.31 -14.57
N LEU A 72 -39.30 1.00 -14.30
CA LEU A 72 -40.15 1.65 -13.30
C LEU A 72 -41.26 2.44 -13.97
N PRO A 73 -42.43 2.57 -13.31
CA PRO A 73 -43.49 3.43 -13.80
C PRO A 73 -43.07 4.90 -13.71
N ARG A 74 -43.64 5.75 -14.58
CA ARG A 74 -43.41 7.20 -14.51
C ARG A 74 -43.79 7.79 -13.15
N GLY A 75 -44.76 7.22 -12.43
CA GLY A 75 -45.19 7.71 -11.12
C GLY A 75 -44.10 7.73 -10.03
N ASP A 76 -43.04 6.92 -10.18
CA ASP A 76 -41.99 6.77 -9.16
C ASP A 76 -40.91 7.86 -9.22
N VAL A 77 -40.94 8.73 -10.24
CA VAL A 77 -39.87 9.72 -10.49
C VAL A 77 -40.41 11.13 -10.65
N VAL A 78 -39.54 12.12 -10.47
CA VAL A 78 -39.80 13.49 -10.93
C VAL A 78 -39.12 13.67 -12.28
N LEU A 79 -39.90 13.86 -13.35
CA LEU A 79 -39.41 14.11 -14.70
C LEU A 79 -39.65 15.57 -15.09
N LYS A 80 -38.62 16.26 -15.58
CA LYS A 80 -38.65 17.67 -15.98
C LYS A 80 -37.89 17.90 -17.28
N ARG A 81 -38.39 18.82 -18.09
CA ARG A 81 -37.64 19.40 -19.21
C ARG A 81 -36.96 20.66 -18.72
N LEU A 82 -35.66 20.75 -18.95
CA LEU A 82 -34.81 21.82 -18.46
C LEU A 82 -34.08 22.46 -19.64
N SER A 83 -34.00 23.79 -19.64
CA SER A 83 -33.10 24.53 -20.51
C SER A 83 -31.80 24.81 -19.76
N ILE A 84 -30.69 24.38 -20.33
CA ILE A 84 -29.35 24.54 -19.80
C ILE A 84 -28.59 25.47 -20.75
N PRO A 85 -27.76 26.41 -20.25
CA PRO A 85 -26.88 27.19 -21.10
C PRO A 85 -26.01 26.29 -21.97
N ALA A 86 -25.92 26.59 -23.27
CA ALA A 86 -25.13 25.87 -24.25
C ALA A 86 -24.25 26.86 -25.04
N GLY A 87 -22.94 26.67 -24.98
CA GLY A 87 -21.97 27.50 -25.70
C GLY A 87 -20.67 26.74 -25.93
N ALA A 88 -19.80 27.28 -26.78
CA ALA A 88 -18.53 26.65 -27.18
C ALA A 88 -17.58 26.31 -26.02
N GLY A 89 -17.84 26.82 -24.80
CA GLY A 89 -17.08 26.52 -23.59
C GLY A 89 -17.80 25.63 -22.56
N VAL A 90 -19.02 25.14 -22.83
CA VAL A 90 -19.78 24.29 -21.89
C VAL A 90 -19.35 22.83 -22.10
N VAL A 91 -18.62 22.29 -21.14
CA VAL A 91 -18.19 20.88 -21.16
C VAL A 91 -19.35 20.01 -20.66
N ALA A 92 -19.41 18.74 -21.05
CA ALA A 92 -20.44 17.79 -20.57
C ALA A 92 -20.56 17.76 -19.03
N GLU A 93 -19.47 18.06 -18.32
CA GLU A 93 -19.40 18.16 -16.86
C GLU A 93 -20.27 19.30 -16.30
N ASP A 94 -20.25 20.47 -16.96
CA ASP A 94 -21.02 21.65 -16.58
C ASP A 94 -22.52 21.40 -16.73
N VAL A 95 -22.91 20.60 -17.74
CA VAL A 95 -24.30 20.20 -17.95
C VAL A 95 -24.82 19.35 -16.79
N VAL A 96 -24.04 18.40 -16.29
CA VAL A 96 -24.44 17.57 -15.13
C VAL A 96 -24.66 18.45 -13.89
N GLY A 97 -23.74 19.39 -13.64
CA GLY A 97 -23.84 20.32 -12.51
C GLY A 97 -25.06 21.24 -12.63
N ALA A 98 -25.28 21.81 -13.81
CA ALA A 98 -26.42 22.67 -14.09
C ALA A 98 -27.76 21.93 -13.96
N VAL A 99 -27.85 20.70 -14.47
CA VAL A 99 -29.04 19.85 -14.31
C VAL A 99 -29.30 19.57 -12.83
N ARG A 100 -28.29 19.15 -12.08
CA ARG A 100 -28.45 18.88 -10.64
C ARG A 100 -28.91 20.11 -9.87
N LEU A 101 -28.34 21.28 -10.17
CA LEU A 101 -28.71 22.54 -9.53
C LEU A 101 -30.14 22.98 -9.88
N GLN A 102 -30.57 22.81 -11.13
CA GLN A 102 -31.93 23.15 -11.51
C GLN A 102 -32.95 22.15 -10.94
N MET A 103 -32.62 20.86 -10.93
CA MET A 103 -33.45 19.83 -10.31
C MET A 103 -33.58 20.05 -8.80
N SER A 104 -32.52 20.41 -8.08
CA SER A 104 -32.57 20.63 -6.63
C SER A 104 -33.56 21.73 -6.21
N ARG A 105 -33.82 22.70 -7.09
CA ARG A 105 -34.82 23.77 -6.88
C ARG A 105 -36.26 23.31 -7.12
N GLN A 106 -36.46 22.21 -7.85
CA GLN A 106 -37.77 21.73 -8.30
C GLN A 106 -38.21 20.44 -7.62
N LEU A 107 -37.30 19.76 -6.91
CA LEU A 107 -37.60 18.54 -6.18
C LEU A 107 -38.19 18.85 -4.81
N SER A 108 -39.20 18.07 -4.42
CA SER A 108 -39.73 18.05 -3.05
C SER A 108 -38.86 17.24 -2.09
N VAL A 109 -37.97 16.39 -2.63
CA VAL A 109 -37.00 15.58 -1.90
C VAL A 109 -35.58 16.15 -2.06
N PRO A 110 -34.69 16.01 -1.07
CA PRO A 110 -33.31 16.49 -1.18
C PRO A 110 -32.60 15.86 -2.39
N ALA A 111 -31.95 16.69 -3.21
CA ALA A 111 -31.25 16.26 -4.41
C ALA A 111 -30.06 15.33 -4.10
N GLU A 112 -29.47 15.48 -2.92
CA GLU A 112 -28.37 14.67 -2.38
C GLU A 112 -28.82 13.22 -2.14
N SER A 113 -30.08 13.05 -1.76
CA SER A 113 -30.70 11.74 -1.52
C SER A 113 -31.31 11.13 -2.78
N SER A 114 -31.28 11.81 -3.93
CA SER A 114 -31.93 11.37 -5.16
C SER A 114 -30.91 10.97 -6.24
N ALA A 115 -31.22 9.91 -6.99
CA ALA A 115 -30.50 9.62 -8.23
C ALA A 115 -31.05 10.51 -9.34
N ILE A 116 -30.28 11.52 -9.71
CA ILE A 116 -30.61 12.47 -10.78
C ILE A 116 -29.80 12.11 -12.02
N ASP A 117 -30.48 11.91 -13.14
CA ASP A 117 -29.89 11.67 -14.45
C ASP A 117 -30.62 12.49 -15.53
N TYR A 118 -30.03 12.61 -16.73
CA TYR A 118 -30.65 13.34 -17.83
C TYR A 118 -30.33 12.76 -19.21
N VAL A 119 -31.18 13.06 -20.18
CA VAL A 119 -30.92 12.82 -21.60
C VAL A 119 -30.97 14.14 -22.38
N PRO A 120 -30.04 14.38 -23.31
CA PRO A 120 -30.12 15.51 -24.23
C PRO A 120 -31.35 15.44 -25.14
N MET A 121 -31.97 16.57 -25.42
CA MET A 121 -33.00 16.71 -26.46
C MET A 121 -32.36 17.22 -27.75
N ALA A 122 -32.83 16.74 -28.90
CA ALA A 122 -32.25 17.00 -30.22
C ALA A 122 -32.71 18.36 -30.78
N SER A 123 -33.77 18.95 -30.22
CA SER A 123 -34.32 20.23 -30.67
C SER A 123 -34.27 21.29 -29.56
N GLY A 124 -33.73 22.45 -29.92
CA GLY A 124 -33.85 23.68 -29.12
C GLY A 124 -32.57 24.47 -28.89
N ALA A 125 -31.51 24.22 -29.67
CA ALA A 125 -30.50 25.25 -29.90
C ALA A 125 -31.13 26.34 -30.79
N ALA A 126 -31.95 27.20 -30.21
CA ALA A 126 -32.25 28.47 -30.85
C ALA A 126 -30.92 29.24 -30.93
N PRO A 127 -30.45 29.65 -32.11
CA PRO A 127 -29.29 30.53 -32.20
C PRO A 127 -29.69 31.85 -31.55
N SER A 128 -29.22 32.07 -30.32
CA SER A 128 -29.27 33.40 -29.71
C SER A 128 -28.33 34.30 -30.50
N SER A 129 -28.78 35.51 -30.84
CA SER A 129 -27.95 36.57 -31.45
C SER A 129 -26.70 36.92 -30.61
N ASP A 130 -26.68 36.51 -29.33
CA ASP A 130 -25.68 36.92 -28.33
C ASP A 130 -24.65 35.82 -28.01
N GLY A 131 -24.57 34.74 -28.80
CA GLY A 131 -23.54 33.70 -28.66
C GLY A 131 -23.70 32.71 -27.48
N ALA A 132 -24.77 32.83 -26.69
CA ALA A 132 -25.14 31.90 -25.62
C ALA A 132 -26.40 31.11 -26.00
N GLY A 133 -26.22 30.00 -26.72
CA GLY A 133 -27.32 29.08 -27.03
C GLY A 133 -27.92 28.44 -25.79
N LEU A 134 -29.09 27.83 -25.92
CA LEU A 134 -29.68 26.96 -24.90
C LEU A 134 -29.69 25.53 -25.43
N ALA A 135 -29.38 24.56 -24.56
CA ALA A 135 -29.60 23.14 -24.81
C ALA A 135 -30.75 22.66 -23.93
N TRP A 136 -31.63 21.87 -24.51
CA TRP A 136 -32.72 21.24 -23.76
C TRP A 136 -32.33 19.85 -23.34
N VAL A 137 -32.69 19.50 -22.11
CA VAL A 137 -32.50 18.16 -21.56
C VAL A 137 -33.77 17.70 -20.88
N THR A 138 -34.03 16.40 -20.92
CA THR A 138 -35.01 15.77 -20.04
C THR A 138 -34.28 15.18 -18.85
N ALA A 139 -34.50 15.76 -17.68
CA ALA A 139 -33.92 15.33 -16.43
C ALA A 139 -34.94 14.55 -15.60
N ALA A 140 -34.47 13.49 -14.93
CA ALA A 140 -35.28 12.67 -14.04
C ALA A 140 -34.59 12.50 -12.69
N ALA A 141 -35.37 12.51 -11.62
CA ALA A 141 -34.91 12.20 -10.28
C ALA A 141 -35.71 11.03 -9.69
N LEU A 142 -35.00 9.98 -9.28
CA LEU A 142 -35.53 8.87 -8.50
C LEU A 142 -35.19 9.08 -7.03
N PRO A 143 -36.18 9.11 -6.11
CA PRO A 143 -35.94 9.16 -4.67
C PRO A 143 -35.02 8.03 -4.18
N GLY A 144 -34.18 8.33 -3.18
CA GLY A 144 -33.14 7.40 -2.71
C GLY A 144 -33.69 6.13 -2.06
N ASP A 145 -34.77 6.25 -1.29
CA ASP A 145 -35.52 5.13 -0.73
C ASP A 145 -36.05 4.20 -1.81
N ARG A 146 -36.58 4.75 -2.91
CA ARG A 146 -37.05 3.97 -4.06
C ARG A 146 -35.90 3.31 -4.81
N LEU A 147 -34.75 3.99 -4.95
CA LEU A 147 -33.55 3.39 -5.53
C LEU A 147 -33.02 2.24 -4.67
N ASP A 148 -33.01 2.40 -3.35
CA ASP A 148 -32.56 1.37 -2.42
C ASP A 148 -33.53 0.19 -2.39
N TRP A 149 -34.84 0.44 -2.53
CA TRP A 149 -35.85 -0.59 -2.78
C TRP A 149 -35.52 -1.38 -4.07
N CYS A 150 -35.21 -0.70 -5.18
CA CYS A 150 -34.84 -1.37 -6.44
C CYS A 150 -33.58 -2.24 -6.27
N ARG A 151 -32.58 -1.74 -5.53
CA ARG A 151 -31.36 -2.50 -5.22
C ARG A 151 -31.65 -3.70 -4.33
N ALA A 152 -32.55 -3.56 -3.37
CA ALA A 152 -33.00 -4.67 -2.53
C ALA A 152 -33.69 -5.75 -3.36
N VAL A 153 -34.58 -5.36 -4.30
CA VAL A 153 -35.18 -6.28 -5.28
C VAL A 153 -34.10 -7.07 -6.01
N GLY A 154 -33.13 -6.37 -6.61
CA GLY A 154 -32.04 -7.00 -7.35
C GLY A 154 -31.21 -7.97 -6.50
N ARG A 155 -30.82 -7.56 -5.29
CA ARG A 155 -30.04 -8.40 -4.36
C ARG A 155 -30.80 -9.65 -3.94
N SER A 156 -32.05 -9.51 -3.51
CA SER A 156 -32.86 -10.63 -3.02
C SER A 156 -33.30 -11.57 -4.15
N ALA A 157 -33.48 -11.02 -5.36
CA ALA A 157 -33.68 -11.83 -6.56
C ALA A 157 -32.42 -12.59 -7.01
N GLY A 158 -31.24 -12.25 -6.47
CA GLY A 158 -29.96 -12.84 -6.89
C GLY A 158 -29.56 -12.44 -8.31
N ILE A 159 -30.00 -11.27 -8.77
CA ILE A 159 -29.72 -10.75 -10.10
C ILE A 159 -28.81 -9.52 -10.03
N ARG A 160 -27.93 -9.39 -11.01
CA ARG A 160 -27.17 -8.15 -11.21
C ARG A 160 -27.97 -7.24 -12.12
N LEU A 161 -28.58 -6.20 -11.53
CA LEU A 161 -29.21 -5.15 -12.30
C LEU A 161 -28.17 -4.45 -13.18
N ALA A 162 -28.51 -4.26 -14.45
CA ALA A 162 -27.64 -3.61 -15.40
C ALA A 162 -28.05 -2.16 -15.70
N ARG A 163 -29.32 -1.82 -15.45
CA ARG A 163 -29.91 -0.49 -15.59
C ARG A 163 -31.22 -0.42 -14.80
N ILE A 164 -31.56 0.76 -14.30
CA ILE A 164 -32.92 1.10 -13.87
C ILE A 164 -33.43 2.21 -14.78
N GLY A 165 -34.42 1.92 -15.61
CA GLY A 165 -35.01 2.84 -16.60
C GLY A 165 -36.50 3.10 -16.35
N LEU A 166 -37.11 3.88 -17.24
CA LEU A 166 -38.53 4.25 -17.16
C LEU A 166 -39.34 3.66 -18.31
N ARG A 167 -40.51 3.09 -17.99
CA ARG A 167 -41.43 2.53 -18.98
C ARG A 167 -41.80 3.54 -20.07
N CYS A 168 -42.06 4.79 -19.69
CA CYS A 168 -42.42 5.86 -20.62
C CYS A 168 -41.35 6.17 -21.67
N PHE A 169 -40.06 5.91 -21.40
CA PHE A 169 -39.00 6.07 -22.39
C PHE A 169 -39.03 4.96 -23.43
N GLY A 170 -39.30 3.73 -23.01
CA GLY A 170 -39.55 2.63 -23.94
C GLY A 170 -40.77 2.89 -24.83
N ALA A 171 -41.88 3.33 -24.23
CA ALA A 171 -43.06 3.74 -24.98
C ALA A 171 -42.75 4.86 -25.98
N GLY A 172 -42.04 5.90 -25.53
CA GLY A 172 -41.60 7.01 -26.38
C GLY A 172 -40.74 6.55 -27.56
N HIS A 173 -39.84 5.58 -27.33
CA HIS A 173 -38.99 5.03 -28.38
C HIS A 173 -39.79 4.28 -29.46
N VAL A 174 -40.77 3.46 -29.06
CA VAL A 174 -41.65 2.75 -30.00
C VAL A 174 -42.44 3.75 -30.87
N LEU A 175 -42.89 4.84 -30.26
CA LEU A 175 -43.72 5.85 -30.92
C LEU A 175 -42.92 6.88 -31.73
N ALA A 176 -41.59 6.93 -31.55
CA ALA A 176 -40.72 7.93 -32.16
C ALA A 176 -40.77 7.90 -33.69
N GLU A 177 -40.76 6.70 -34.28
CA GLU A 177 -40.84 6.56 -35.74
C GLU A 177 -42.17 7.09 -36.29
N GLU A 178 -43.27 6.85 -35.57
CA GLU A 178 -44.59 7.31 -36.01
C GLU A 178 -44.71 8.83 -35.96
N SER A 179 -44.14 9.45 -34.92
CA SER A 179 -44.08 10.90 -34.81
C SER A 179 -43.25 11.53 -35.94
N LEU A 180 -42.11 10.92 -36.28
CA LEU A 180 -41.29 11.37 -37.41
C LEU A 180 -41.99 11.21 -38.76
N ARG A 181 -42.71 10.10 -38.96
CA ARG A 181 -43.42 9.83 -40.22
C ARG A 181 -44.60 10.77 -40.46
N ARG A 182 -45.26 11.20 -39.38
CA ARG A 182 -46.44 12.09 -39.45
C ARG A 182 -46.10 13.57 -39.40
N ASP A 183 -44.84 13.92 -39.13
CA ASP A 183 -44.42 15.29 -38.87
C ASP A 183 -45.33 16.00 -37.85
N GLY A 184 -45.62 15.30 -36.76
CA GLY A 184 -46.61 15.76 -35.77
C GLY A 184 -46.56 15.01 -34.44
N GLY A 185 -47.40 15.48 -33.51
CA GLY A 185 -47.50 14.91 -32.17
C GLY A 185 -48.21 13.55 -32.16
N VAL A 186 -47.68 12.62 -31.39
CA VAL A 186 -48.29 11.31 -31.12
C VAL A 186 -48.62 11.23 -29.64
N LEU A 187 -49.89 11.00 -29.32
CA LEU A 187 -50.30 10.65 -27.96
C LEU A 187 -50.25 9.13 -27.79
N GLY A 188 -49.26 8.65 -27.05
CA GLY A 188 -49.16 7.26 -26.64
C GLY A 188 -49.94 6.97 -25.36
N VAL A 189 -50.64 5.84 -25.34
CA VAL A 189 -51.33 5.30 -24.17
C VAL A 189 -50.81 3.90 -23.87
N VAL A 190 -50.40 3.66 -22.63
CA VAL A 190 -49.86 2.38 -22.17
C VAL A 190 -50.66 1.91 -20.95
N PRO A 191 -51.71 1.09 -21.16
CA PRO A 191 -52.40 0.39 -20.09
C PRO A 191 -51.44 -0.50 -19.30
N THR A 192 -51.52 -0.45 -17.96
CA THR A 192 -50.78 -1.35 -17.06
C THR A 192 -51.74 -1.99 -16.05
N GLY A 193 -51.25 -2.80 -15.11
CA GLY A 193 -52.11 -3.46 -14.13
C GLY A 193 -52.76 -2.49 -13.15
N SER A 194 -52.00 -1.54 -12.62
CA SER A 194 -52.45 -0.61 -11.57
C SER A 194 -52.58 0.85 -12.02
N SER A 195 -52.07 1.18 -13.21
CA SER A 195 -52.04 2.54 -13.73
C SER A 195 -52.12 2.58 -15.26
N VAL A 196 -52.24 3.78 -15.82
CA VAL A 196 -52.09 4.05 -17.25
C VAL A 196 -51.04 5.12 -17.44
N GLU A 197 -50.07 4.86 -18.32
CA GLU A 197 -49.09 5.86 -18.72
C GLU A 197 -49.48 6.51 -20.04
N PHE A 198 -49.42 7.84 -20.05
CA PHE A 198 -49.61 8.67 -21.22
C PHE A 198 -48.27 9.31 -21.59
N VAL A 199 -47.91 9.23 -22.86
CA VAL A 199 -46.70 9.88 -23.38
C VAL A 199 -47.06 10.74 -24.57
N VAL A 200 -46.42 11.89 -24.72
CA VAL A 200 -46.51 12.70 -25.94
C VAL A 200 -45.14 12.69 -26.59
N VAL A 201 -45.11 12.30 -27.87
CA VAL A 201 -43.90 12.24 -28.68
C VAL A 201 -44.03 13.20 -29.85
N GLU A 202 -43.05 14.10 -30.01
CA GLU A 202 -42.98 15.05 -31.12
C GLU A 202 -41.57 15.01 -31.72
N SER A 203 -41.48 15.02 -33.06
CA SER A 203 -40.20 14.94 -33.78
C SER A 203 -39.31 13.80 -33.29
N GLY A 204 -39.92 12.66 -32.94
CA GLY A 204 -39.24 11.49 -32.41
C GLY A 204 -38.68 11.63 -30.99
N GLN A 205 -39.08 12.65 -30.23
CA GLN A 205 -38.64 12.92 -28.87
C GLN A 205 -39.79 12.83 -27.86
N LEU A 206 -39.54 12.25 -26.69
CA LEU A 206 -40.50 12.25 -25.59
C LEU A 206 -40.62 13.66 -25.00
N MET A 207 -41.77 14.31 -25.19
CA MET A 207 -42.05 15.68 -24.74
C MET A 207 -42.77 15.74 -23.40
N LEU A 208 -43.65 14.77 -23.16
CA LEU A 208 -44.42 14.66 -21.93
C LEU A 208 -44.56 13.19 -21.54
N ALA A 209 -44.49 12.89 -20.25
CA ALA A 209 -44.92 11.61 -19.69
C ALA A 209 -45.71 11.85 -18.40
N ARG A 210 -46.89 11.21 -18.31
CA ARG A 210 -47.80 11.29 -17.17
C ARG A 210 -48.30 9.88 -16.83
N ALA A 211 -48.45 9.58 -15.56
CA ALA A 211 -49.10 8.35 -15.09
C ALA A 211 -50.37 8.70 -14.32
N VAL A 212 -51.40 7.87 -14.44
CA VAL A 212 -52.64 7.99 -13.67
C VAL A 212 -53.03 6.63 -13.10
N ASP A 213 -53.41 6.59 -11.82
CA ASP A 213 -53.81 5.37 -11.11
C ASP A 213 -55.24 4.95 -11.53
N ILE A 214 -55.34 4.33 -12.71
CA ILE A 214 -56.54 3.66 -13.20
C ILE A 214 -56.20 2.16 -13.26
N PRO A 215 -56.61 1.36 -12.26
CA PRO A 215 -56.33 -0.07 -12.28
C PRO A 215 -57.10 -0.74 -13.42
N TRP A 216 -56.46 -1.74 -14.02
CA TRP A 216 -57.08 -2.59 -15.02
C TRP A 216 -58.27 -3.33 -14.40
N ALA A 217 -59.46 -3.08 -14.92
CA ALA A 217 -60.71 -3.71 -14.53
C ALA A 217 -61.50 -3.96 -15.82
N ALA A 218 -61.33 -5.15 -16.38
CA ALA A 218 -61.91 -5.55 -17.66
C ALA A 218 -62.24 -7.04 -17.63
N ASP A 219 -62.88 -7.49 -16.55
CA ASP A 219 -63.29 -8.89 -16.40
C ASP A 219 -64.50 -9.19 -17.32
N ASP A 220 -65.27 -8.16 -17.67
CA ASP A 220 -66.34 -8.20 -18.67
C ASP A 220 -66.37 -6.96 -19.58
N ALA A 221 -67.29 -6.97 -20.56
CA ALA A 221 -67.43 -5.89 -21.55
C ALA A 221 -67.92 -4.55 -20.95
N VAL A 222 -68.70 -4.59 -19.86
CA VAL A 222 -69.23 -3.38 -19.21
C VAL A 222 -68.11 -2.69 -18.45
N GLU A 223 -67.35 -3.45 -17.66
CA GLU A 223 -66.18 -2.96 -16.96
C GLU A 223 -65.11 -2.45 -17.94
N LEU A 224 -64.89 -3.17 -19.04
CA LEU A 224 -63.95 -2.73 -20.07
C LEU A 224 -64.36 -1.39 -20.69
N SER A 225 -65.64 -1.19 -21.02
CA SER A 225 -66.10 0.11 -21.53
C SER A 225 -65.90 1.21 -20.49
N ALA A 226 -66.24 0.96 -19.23
CA ALA A 226 -66.05 1.94 -18.15
C ALA A 226 -64.57 2.26 -17.90
N TYR A 227 -63.69 1.28 -18.01
CA TYR A 227 -62.25 1.48 -17.99
C TYR A 227 -61.80 2.35 -19.17
N ALA A 228 -62.19 2.02 -20.40
CA ALA A 228 -61.83 2.78 -21.60
C ALA A 228 -62.31 4.23 -21.55
N ASP A 229 -63.51 4.49 -21.02
CA ASP A 229 -64.04 5.85 -20.84
C ASP A 229 -63.20 6.67 -19.86
N ARG A 230 -62.81 6.08 -18.71
CA ARG A 230 -61.91 6.73 -17.74
C ARG A 230 -60.55 7.04 -18.35
N VAL A 231 -59.99 6.11 -19.13
CA VAL A 231 -58.72 6.31 -19.83
C VAL A 231 -58.82 7.43 -20.86
N ALA A 232 -59.90 7.49 -21.64
CA ALA A 232 -60.11 8.53 -22.65
C ALA A 232 -60.22 9.94 -22.05
N VAL A 233 -60.86 10.08 -20.88
CA VAL A 233 -60.91 11.35 -20.14
C VAL A 233 -59.51 11.81 -19.76
N GLU A 234 -58.67 10.91 -19.25
CA GLU A 234 -57.30 11.24 -18.85
C GLU A 234 -56.36 11.43 -20.05
N ALA A 235 -56.60 10.74 -21.16
CA ALA A 235 -55.91 10.98 -22.43
C ALA A 235 -56.16 12.40 -22.92
N LYS A 236 -57.44 12.82 -22.94
CA LYS A 236 -57.84 14.19 -23.31
C LYS A 236 -57.25 15.22 -22.38
N ARG A 237 -57.30 15.00 -21.06
CA ARG A 237 -56.68 15.91 -20.07
C ARG A 237 -55.17 16.04 -20.28
N THR A 238 -54.49 14.94 -20.54
CA THR A 238 -53.04 14.92 -20.78
C THR A 238 -52.69 15.70 -22.05
N TRP A 239 -53.43 15.48 -23.13
CA TRP A 239 -53.23 16.19 -24.39
C TRP A 239 -53.46 17.70 -24.25
N MET A 240 -54.55 18.11 -23.61
CA MET A 240 -54.84 19.53 -23.40
C MET A 240 -53.79 20.21 -22.52
N SER A 241 -53.27 19.50 -21.51
CA SER A 241 -52.18 20.00 -20.67
C SER A 241 -50.88 20.20 -21.46
N HIS A 242 -50.56 19.31 -22.41
CA HIS A 242 -49.38 19.46 -23.27
C HIS A 242 -49.52 20.67 -24.20
N ARG A 243 -50.69 20.82 -24.85
CA ARG A 243 -50.96 21.98 -25.72
C ARG A 243 -50.87 23.30 -24.98
N ALA A 244 -51.43 23.39 -23.77
CA ALA A 244 -51.36 24.59 -22.95
C ALA A 244 -49.92 24.96 -22.52
N GLY A 245 -49.02 23.98 -22.47
CA GLY A 245 -47.61 24.16 -22.09
C GLY A 245 -46.69 24.61 -23.22
N GLY A 246 -47.23 25.02 -24.37
CA GLY A 246 -46.43 25.42 -25.55
C GLY A 246 -45.96 24.23 -26.39
N GLY A 247 -46.76 23.15 -26.46
CA GLY A 247 -46.54 22.10 -27.46
C GLY A 247 -46.75 22.67 -28.86
N ASP A 248 -45.71 22.63 -29.69
CA ASP A 248 -45.71 23.21 -31.05
C ASP A 248 -46.50 22.34 -32.05
N GLY A 249 -46.84 21.10 -31.69
CA GLY A 249 -47.55 20.16 -32.55
C GLY A 249 -49.06 20.07 -32.29
N SER A 250 -49.84 19.90 -33.35
CA SER A 250 -51.16 19.26 -33.26
C SER A 250 -50.96 17.74 -33.22
N ALA A 251 -51.56 17.04 -32.25
CA ALA A 251 -51.54 15.59 -32.23
C ALA A 251 -52.29 15.08 -33.45
N GLN A 252 -51.59 14.25 -34.22
CA GLN A 252 -52.11 13.69 -35.46
C GLN A 252 -52.77 12.33 -35.23
N VAL A 253 -52.44 11.66 -34.11
CA VAL A 253 -52.89 10.30 -33.84
C VAL A 253 -52.79 9.99 -32.34
N VAL A 254 -53.74 9.19 -31.85
CA VAL A 254 -53.62 8.49 -30.57
C VAL A 254 -53.23 7.04 -30.81
N ILE A 255 -52.22 6.56 -30.10
CA ILE A 255 -51.69 5.21 -30.25
C ILE A 255 -51.74 4.49 -28.93
N VAL A 256 -52.50 3.40 -28.87
CA VAL A 256 -52.55 2.53 -27.70
C VAL A 256 -51.54 1.40 -27.91
N LEU A 257 -50.54 1.31 -27.03
CA LEU A 257 -49.59 0.21 -27.07
C LEU A 257 -50.25 -1.07 -26.58
N GLY A 258 -50.05 -2.16 -27.30
CA GLY A 258 -50.66 -3.46 -27.05
C GLY A 258 -51.57 -3.90 -28.20
N SER A 259 -52.22 -5.04 -28.00
CA SER A 259 -53.17 -5.64 -28.93
C SER A 259 -54.25 -6.37 -28.17
N GLY A 260 -55.41 -6.53 -28.80
CA GLY A 260 -56.57 -7.24 -28.26
C GLY A 260 -57.75 -6.29 -27.98
N PRO A 261 -58.88 -6.86 -27.51
CA PRO A 261 -60.14 -6.12 -27.35
C PRO A 261 -60.03 -4.95 -26.37
N GLY A 262 -59.17 -5.07 -25.35
CA GLY A 262 -59.01 -4.03 -24.35
C GLY A 262 -58.23 -2.83 -24.88
N ALA A 263 -57.16 -3.10 -25.65
CA ALA A 263 -56.42 -2.05 -26.34
C ALA A 263 -57.28 -1.33 -27.41
N GLU A 264 -58.09 -2.10 -28.15
CA GLU A 264 -59.02 -1.58 -29.16
C GLU A 264 -60.10 -0.69 -28.52
N ALA A 265 -60.75 -1.14 -27.44
CA ALA A 265 -61.74 -0.35 -26.73
C ALA A 265 -61.16 0.98 -26.21
N VAL A 266 -59.97 0.95 -25.61
CA VAL A 266 -59.27 2.18 -25.18
C VAL A 266 -58.96 3.07 -26.38
N CYS A 267 -58.52 2.49 -27.50
CA CYS A 267 -58.18 3.22 -28.71
C CYS A 267 -59.40 3.95 -29.29
N ASP A 268 -60.52 3.26 -29.43
CA ASP A 268 -61.77 3.80 -29.98
C ASP A 268 -62.33 4.92 -29.11
N ARG A 269 -62.33 4.73 -27.78
CA ARG A 269 -62.76 5.77 -26.83
C ARG A 269 -61.83 6.98 -26.85
N CYS A 270 -60.51 6.77 -26.89
CA CYS A 270 -59.56 7.87 -26.99
C CYS A 270 -59.73 8.63 -28.31
N SER A 271 -59.82 7.91 -29.44
CA SER A 271 -59.97 8.47 -30.78
C SER A 271 -61.23 9.33 -30.88
N SER A 272 -62.35 8.82 -30.38
CA SER A 272 -63.63 9.55 -30.35
C SER A 272 -63.57 10.78 -29.45
N SER A 273 -62.97 10.68 -28.26
CA SER A 273 -62.90 11.78 -27.28
C SER A 273 -61.98 12.93 -27.73
N LEU A 274 -60.91 12.59 -28.45
CA LEU A 274 -59.89 13.51 -28.95
C LEU A 274 -60.14 13.98 -30.38
N GLU A 275 -61.11 13.41 -31.08
CA GLU A 275 -61.43 13.70 -32.49
C GLU A 275 -60.20 13.54 -33.40
N MET A 276 -59.43 12.47 -33.18
CA MET A 276 -58.23 12.15 -33.97
C MET A 276 -58.15 10.66 -34.30
N PRO A 277 -57.45 10.26 -35.38
CA PRO A 277 -57.23 8.85 -35.69
C PRO A 277 -56.67 8.07 -34.49
N GLY A 278 -57.24 6.90 -34.22
CA GLY A 278 -56.75 5.95 -33.23
C GLY A 278 -56.13 4.73 -33.89
N VAL A 279 -55.00 4.26 -33.37
CA VAL A 279 -54.34 3.02 -33.81
C VAL A 279 -53.85 2.21 -32.61
N THR A 280 -54.06 0.90 -32.61
CA THR A 280 -53.38 -0.02 -31.68
C THR A 280 -52.05 -0.47 -32.27
N MET A 281 -51.00 -0.58 -31.43
CA MET A 281 -49.66 -0.87 -31.91
C MET A 281 -48.90 -1.82 -31.00
N VAL A 282 -48.28 -2.83 -31.62
CA VAL A 282 -47.23 -3.65 -31.00
C VAL A 282 -45.97 -3.48 -31.86
N PRO A 283 -44.78 -3.28 -31.25
CA PRO A 283 -43.54 -3.09 -31.99
C PRO A 283 -43.26 -4.21 -33.00
N PRO A 284 -42.69 -3.90 -34.18
CA PRO A 284 -42.27 -4.92 -35.14
C PRO A 284 -41.30 -5.93 -34.52
N GLY A 285 -41.47 -7.22 -34.84
CA GLY A 285 -40.62 -8.30 -34.29
C GLY A 285 -41.05 -8.84 -32.93
N ALA A 286 -42.17 -8.37 -32.39
CA ALA A 286 -42.76 -8.83 -31.14
C ALA A 286 -44.03 -9.67 -31.35
N SER A 287 -44.00 -10.64 -32.27
CA SER A 287 -45.14 -11.53 -32.54
C SER A 287 -45.57 -12.32 -31.31
N THR A 288 -44.62 -12.70 -30.45
CA THR A 288 -44.87 -13.35 -29.16
C THR A 288 -45.68 -12.46 -28.20
N VAL A 289 -45.50 -11.14 -28.26
CA VAL A 289 -46.23 -10.18 -27.42
C VAL A 289 -47.66 -9.95 -27.89
N ARG A 290 -47.91 -10.06 -29.20
CA ARG A 290 -49.25 -9.85 -29.78
C ARG A 290 -50.30 -10.83 -29.23
N ASN A 291 -49.86 -12.01 -28.82
CA ASN A 291 -50.73 -13.07 -28.31
C ASN A 291 -50.90 -13.04 -26.78
N GLU A 292 -50.19 -12.16 -26.07
CA GLU A 292 -50.31 -12.05 -24.61
C GLU A 292 -51.57 -11.26 -24.24
N PRO A 293 -52.28 -11.65 -23.17
CA PRO A 293 -53.48 -10.94 -22.73
C PRO A 293 -53.15 -9.56 -22.17
N GLU A 294 -54.04 -8.61 -22.33
CA GLU A 294 -53.92 -7.30 -21.69
C GLU A 294 -53.96 -7.41 -20.15
N PRO A 295 -53.26 -6.52 -19.42
CA PRO A 295 -52.40 -5.43 -19.92
C PRO A 295 -50.96 -5.88 -20.23
N THR A 296 -50.68 -7.18 -20.28
CA THR A 296 -49.32 -7.72 -20.52
C THR A 296 -48.77 -7.29 -21.86
N SER A 297 -49.58 -7.33 -22.93
CA SER A 297 -49.14 -6.93 -24.27
C SER A 297 -48.72 -5.45 -24.34
N SER A 298 -49.43 -4.56 -23.64
CA SER A 298 -49.10 -3.13 -23.52
C SER A 298 -47.79 -2.88 -22.78
N VAL A 299 -47.59 -3.50 -21.61
CA VAL A 299 -46.37 -3.34 -20.80
C VAL A 299 -45.15 -3.92 -21.54
N ALA A 300 -45.34 -5.05 -22.21
CA ALA A 300 -44.30 -5.68 -23.02
C ALA A 300 -43.93 -4.82 -24.23
N ALA A 301 -44.90 -4.20 -24.91
CA ALA A 301 -44.66 -3.26 -26.01
C ALA A 301 -43.75 -2.10 -25.57
N ALA A 302 -44.03 -1.49 -24.41
CA ALA A 302 -43.15 -0.46 -23.86
C ALA A 302 -41.76 -1.02 -23.46
N SER A 303 -41.71 -2.22 -22.88
CA SER A 303 -40.46 -2.90 -22.49
C SER A 303 -39.56 -3.20 -23.69
N ILE A 304 -40.14 -3.55 -24.85
CA ILE A 304 -39.39 -3.73 -26.10
C ILE A 304 -38.76 -2.42 -26.54
N GLY A 305 -39.45 -1.29 -26.37
CA GLY A 305 -38.87 0.02 -26.64
C GLY A 305 -37.59 0.29 -25.85
N LEU A 306 -37.55 -0.08 -24.57
CA LEU A 306 -36.34 0.04 -23.73
C LEU A 306 -35.17 -0.82 -24.22
N LEU A 307 -35.47 -1.96 -24.85
CA LEU A 307 -34.47 -2.86 -25.44
C LEU A 307 -33.97 -2.34 -26.80
N LEU A 308 -34.88 -1.79 -27.62
CA LEU A 308 -34.55 -1.17 -28.91
C LEU A 308 -33.72 0.09 -28.72
N GLU A 309 -34.02 0.89 -27.70
CA GLU A 309 -33.25 2.08 -27.35
C GLU A 309 -31.80 1.72 -26.94
N GLU A 310 -31.64 0.62 -26.19
CA GLU A 310 -30.33 0.06 -25.86
C GLU A 310 -29.59 -0.46 -27.09
N ALA A 311 -30.29 -1.16 -27.98
CA ALA A 311 -29.76 -1.67 -29.24
C ALA A 311 -29.24 -0.55 -30.16
N ALA A 312 -29.94 0.59 -30.16
CA ALA A 312 -29.63 1.76 -30.97
C ALA A 312 -28.52 2.64 -30.35
N GLY A 313 -28.05 2.34 -29.13
CA GLY A 313 -27.02 3.14 -28.45
C GLY A 313 -27.45 4.57 -28.13
N ARG A 314 -28.77 4.84 -28.04
CA ARG A 314 -29.27 6.19 -27.74
C ARG A 314 -29.00 6.56 -26.29
N PRO A 315 -28.80 7.87 -25.98
CA PRO A 315 -28.70 8.31 -24.60
C PRO A 315 -29.98 7.98 -23.83
N MET A 316 -29.83 7.18 -22.77
CA MET A 316 -30.93 6.76 -21.90
C MET A 316 -30.76 7.32 -20.50
N LEU A 317 -31.85 7.34 -19.76
CA LEU A 317 -31.82 7.48 -18.30
C LEU A 317 -31.37 6.16 -17.67
N ASP A 318 -30.43 6.26 -16.73
CA ASP A 318 -29.99 5.15 -15.89
C ASP A 318 -29.85 5.61 -14.43
N PHE A 319 -30.84 5.27 -13.59
CA PHE A 319 -30.78 5.60 -12.17
C PHE A 319 -29.81 4.72 -11.38
N LEU A 320 -29.36 3.59 -11.95
CA LEU A 320 -28.35 2.74 -11.34
C LEU A 320 -26.95 3.36 -11.46
N HIS A 321 -26.68 3.99 -12.60
CA HIS A 321 -25.41 4.68 -12.90
C HIS A 321 -25.66 6.11 -13.43
N PRO A 322 -26.25 6.99 -12.60
CA PRO A 322 -26.56 8.35 -13.04
C PRO A 322 -25.29 9.10 -13.43
N ARG A 323 -25.38 9.98 -14.43
CA ARG A 323 -24.24 10.82 -14.85
C ARG A 323 -23.74 11.65 -13.65
N ARG A 324 -22.44 11.55 -13.35
CA ARG A 324 -21.80 12.22 -12.20
C ARG A 324 -20.97 13.38 -12.67
N MET A 325 -20.95 14.45 -11.87
CA MET A 325 -19.89 15.45 -12.00
C MET A 325 -18.55 14.75 -11.71
N PRO A 326 -17.55 14.87 -12.58
CA PRO A 326 -16.22 14.39 -12.25
C PRO A 326 -15.68 15.18 -11.06
N ASP A 327 -15.35 14.47 -9.99
CA ASP A 327 -14.74 15.07 -8.80
C ASP A 327 -13.27 15.36 -9.09
N HIS A 328 -12.99 16.58 -9.58
CA HIS A 328 -11.64 17.08 -9.81
C HIS A 328 -10.80 17.07 -8.53
N ALA A 329 -11.43 17.25 -7.36
CA ALA A 329 -10.74 17.15 -6.08
C ALA A 329 -10.39 15.70 -5.73
N ALA A 330 -11.24 14.71 -6.06
CA ALA A 330 -10.90 13.29 -5.94
C ALA A 330 -9.71 12.91 -6.84
N ARG A 331 -9.71 13.36 -8.10
CA ARG A 331 -8.55 13.13 -8.98
C ARG A 331 -7.29 13.74 -8.39
N ARG A 332 -7.35 14.99 -7.89
CA ARG A 332 -6.22 15.62 -7.20
C ARG A 332 -5.78 14.83 -5.96
N ARG A 333 -6.72 14.36 -5.13
CA ARG A 333 -6.43 13.49 -3.97
C ARG A 333 -5.76 12.18 -4.39
N GLN A 334 -6.20 11.55 -5.46
CA GLN A 334 -5.59 10.33 -5.99
C GLN A 334 -4.18 10.57 -6.51
N PHE A 335 -3.93 11.67 -7.23
CA PHE A 335 -2.59 12.05 -7.65
C PHE A 335 -1.67 12.35 -6.46
N VAL A 336 -2.16 13.06 -5.44
CA VAL A 336 -1.39 13.32 -4.21
C VAL A 336 -1.08 12.01 -3.47
N LEU A 337 -2.06 11.13 -3.30
CA LEU A 337 -1.85 9.82 -2.66
C LEU A 337 -0.87 8.94 -3.46
N GLY A 338 -0.97 8.96 -4.80
CA GLY A 338 -0.01 8.29 -5.68
C GLY A 338 1.40 8.86 -5.54
N GLY A 339 1.54 10.18 -5.44
CA GLY A 339 2.81 10.86 -5.20
C GLY A 339 3.42 10.52 -3.84
N VAL A 340 2.61 10.49 -2.77
CA VAL A 340 3.06 10.07 -1.43
C VAL A 340 3.53 8.63 -1.44
N LEU A 341 2.79 7.72 -2.07
CA LEU A 341 3.19 6.32 -2.19
C LEU A 341 4.52 6.19 -2.96
N ALA A 342 4.68 6.92 -4.07
CA ALA A 342 5.92 6.95 -4.84
C ALA A 342 7.09 7.49 -4.01
N ALA A 343 6.87 8.53 -3.18
CA ALA A 343 7.90 9.06 -2.29
C ALA A 343 8.28 8.07 -1.18
N ILE A 344 7.31 7.38 -0.57
CA ILE A 344 7.56 6.34 0.43
C ILE A 344 8.40 5.21 -0.17
N VAL A 345 8.03 4.73 -1.37
CA VAL A 345 8.80 3.69 -2.06
C VAL A 345 10.18 4.21 -2.46
N GLY A 346 10.26 5.43 -3.00
CA GLY A 346 11.50 6.06 -3.45
C GLY A 346 12.50 6.35 -2.33
N ILE A 347 12.03 6.69 -1.12
CA ILE A 347 12.89 6.95 0.06
C ILE A 347 13.14 5.67 0.85
N GLY A 348 12.12 4.81 1.00
CA GLY A 348 12.23 3.58 1.77
C GLY A 348 13.16 2.55 1.14
N THR A 349 13.15 2.42 -0.19
CA THR A 349 13.96 1.41 -0.90
C THR A 349 15.47 1.66 -0.72
N PRO A 350 16.02 2.88 -0.90
CA PRO A 350 17.43 3.16 -0.64
C PRO A 350 17.87 2.94 0.80
N VAL A 351 17.01 3.27 1.78
CA VAL A 351 17.33 3.09 3.21
C VAL A 351 17.44 1.61 3.57
N VAL A 352 16.57 0.76 3.02
CA VAL A 352 16.65 -0.69 3.25
C VAL A 352 17.90 -1.27 2.58
N LEU A 353 18.23 -0.83 1.36
CA LEU A 353 19.45 -1.27 0.67
C LEU A 353 20.74 -0.86 1.40
N SER A 354 20.80 0.36 1.94
CA SER A 354 21.98 0.82 2.69
C SER A 354 22.15 0.09 4.02
N GLN A 355 21.06 -0.30 4.68
CA GLN A 355 21.13 -1.13 5.89
C GLN A 355 21.66 -2.54 5.62
N LEU A 356 21.35 -3.12 4.44
CA LEU A 356 21.91 -4.40 4.03
C LEU A 356 23.43 -4.30 3.78
N GLU A 357 23.91 -3.21 3.16
CA GLU A 357 25.35 -2.97 2.97
C GLU A 357 26.10 -2.69 4.29
N LEU A 358 25.48 -1.96 5.22
CA LEU A 358 26.06 -1.74 6.55
C LEU A 358 26.20 -3.05 7.34
N SER A 359 25.23 -3.95 7.20
CA SER A 359 25.27 -5.25 7.90
C SER A 359 26.42 -6.14 7.43
N SER A 360 26.76 -6.12 6.13
CA SER A 360 27.88 -6.89 5.61
C SER A 360 29.23 -6.32 6.05
N LEU A 361 29.35 -4.99 6.13
CA LEU A 361 30.54 -4.32 6.68
C LEU A 361 30.75 -4.61 8.17
N ASP A 362 29.68 -4.62 8.97
CA ASP A 362 29.75 -4.94 10.40
C ASP A 362 30.17 -6.40 10.63
N ASP A 363 29.68 -7.32 9.79
CA ASP A 363 30.10 -8.72 9.83
C ASP A 363 31.58 -8.89 9.45
N GLU A 364 32.07 -8.14 8.48
CA GLU A 364 33.49 -8.13 8.07
C GLU A 364 34.39 -7.56 9.18
N LEU A 365 33.96 -6.48 9.84
CA LEU A 365 34.64 -5.92 11.01
C LEU A 365 34.72 -6.92 12.17
N ARG A 366 33.65 -7.68 12.43
CA ARG A 366 33.64 -8.73 13.47
C ARG A 366 34.65 -9.83 13.14
N ARG A 367 34.64 -10.35 11.90
CA ARG A 367 35.59 -11.39 11.47
C ARG A 367 37.04 -10.93 11.62
N HIS A 368 37.37 -9.71 11.20
CA HIS A 368 38.74 -9.21 11.32
C HIS A 368 39.18 -9.05 12.79
N ARG A 369 38.29 -8.59 13.68
CA ARG A 369 38.59 -8.51 15.12
C ARG A 369 38.85 -9.89 15.72
N GLU A 370 38.05 -10.89 15.40
CA GLU A 370 38.25 -12.27 15.87
C GLU A 370 39.59 -12.85 15.42
N VAL A 371 40.01 -12.58 14.17
CA VAL A 371 41.32 -13.02 13.66
C VAL A 371 42.47 -12.34 14.39
N VAL A 372 42.37 -11.03 14.66
CA VAL A 372 43.39 -10.30 15.42
C VAL A 372 43.53 -10.86 16.83
N THR A 373 42.41 -11.08 17.54
CA THR A 373 42.43 -11.63 18.90
C THR A 373 43.03 -13.03 18.94
N ARG A 374 42.71 -13.89 17.97
CA ARG A 374 43.26 -15.25 17.88
C ARG A 374 44.78 -15.24 17.67
N ARG A 375 45.27 -14.43 16.73
CA ARG A 375 46.71 -14.33 16.45
C ARG A 375 47.48 -13.72 17.63
N GLN A 376 46.89 -12.77 18.35
CA GLN A 376 47.49 -12.22 19.57
C GLN A 376 47.64 -13.30 20.66
N ALA A 377 46.66 -14.18 20.83
CA ALA A 377 46.75 -15.30 21.76
C ALA A 377 47.88 -16.27 21.37
N GLU A 378 47.96 -16.69 20.11
CA GLU A 378 49.03 -17.56 19.59
C GLU A 378 50.44 -16.96 19.81
N VAL A 379 50.60 -15.66 19.54
CA VAL A 379 51.89 -14.97 19.76
C VAL A 379 52.24 -14.93 21.25
N SER A 380 51.26 -14.72 22.14
CA SER A 380 51.52 -14.69 23.58
C SER A 380 51.95 -16.04 24.15
N GLU A 381 51.38 -17.13 23.64
CA GLU A 381 51.74 -18.50 24.02
C GLU A 381 53.16 -18.84 23.56
N MET A 382 53.50 -18.53 22.30
CA MET A 382 54.84 -18.73 21.76
C MET A 382 55.90 -17.92 22.53
N MET A 383 55.58 -16.69 22.97
CA MET A 383 56.49 -15.89 23.80
C MET A 383 56.72 -16.51 25.18
N ALA A 384 55.67 -17.06 25.80
CA ALA A 384 55.79 -17.72 27.10
C ALA A 384 56.64 -18.99 27.03
N GLU A 385 56.50 -19.79 25.97
CA GLU A 385 57.37 -20.95 25.72
C GLU A 385 58.83 -20.52 25.52
N HIS A 386 59.06 -19.48 24.71
CA HIS A 386 60.42 -18.95 24.51
C HIS A 386 61.06 -18.49 25.83
N ALA A 387 60.28 -17.82 26.71
CA ALA A 387 60.76 -17.37 28.01
C ALA A 387 61.19 -18.54 28.93
N ARG A 388 60.45 -19.64 28.93
CA ARG A 388 60.79 -20.85 29.71
C ARG A 388 62.08 -21.48 29.20
N LEU A 389 62.21 -21.62 27.88
CA LEU A 389 63.41 -22.16 27.24
C LEU A 389 64.65 -21.31 27.59
N SER A 390 64.57 -19.99 27.42
CA SER A 390 65.66 -19.07 27.75
C SER A 390 66.04 -19.09 29.23
N HIS A 391 65.07 -19.21 30.15
CA HIS A 391 65.37 -19.35 31.58
C HIS A 391 66.16 -20.63 31.88
N MET A 392 65.75 -21.77 31.31
CA MET A 392 66.42 -23.06 31.51
C MET A 392 67.85 -23.05 30.97
N GLU A 393 68.05 -22.51 29.77
CA GLU A 393 69.38 -22.35 29.16
C GLU A 393 70.29 -21.52 30.08
N ARG A 394 69.81 -20.34 30.50
CA ARG A 394 70.57 -19.42 31.35
C ARG A 394 70.92 -20.01 32.70
N TRP A 395 70.01 -20.78 33.31
CA TRP A 395 70.30 -21.46 34.57
C TRP A 395 71.35 -22.56 34.41
N SER A 396 71.30 -23.30 33.29
CA SER A 396 72.28 -24.37 32.99
C SER A 396 73.70 -23.89 32.68
N ASP A 397 73.82 -22.65 32.21
CA ASP A 397 75.12 -22.01 31.91
C ASP A 397 75.85 -21.53 33.17
N VAL A 398 75.16 -21.42 34.31
CA VAL A 398 75.76 -21.03 35.59
C VAL A 398 76.59 -22.20 36.13
N ARG A 399 77.92 -22.09 36.04
CA ARG A 399 78.86 -23.13 36.48
C ARG A 399 79.92 -22.55 37.41
N VAL A 400 80.27 -23.34 38.42
CA VAL A 400 81.35 -23.06 39.37
C VAL A 400 82.47 -24.05 39.09
N ASP A 401 83.68 -23.53 38.95
CA ASP A 401 84.89 -24.34 38.84
C ASP A 401 85.30 -24.82 40.24
N TRP A 402 84.63 -25.89 40.67
CA TRP A 402 84.85 -26.50 41.97
C TRP A 402 86.31 -26.90 42.18
N ILE A 403 86.98 -27.40 41.14
CA ILE A 403 88.35 -27.88 41.24
C ILE A 403 89.30 -26.71 41.50
N ALA A 404 89.12 -25.59 40.79
CA ALA A 404 89.91 -24.41 41.04
C ALA A 404 89.73 -23.90 42.48
N HIS A 405 88.48 -23.82 42.97
CA HIS A 405 88.23 -23.40 44.35
C HIS A 405 88.86 -24.34 45.39
N ILE A 406 88.75 -25.66 45.19
CA ILE A 406 89.41 -26.65 46.05
C ILE A 406 90.93 -26.44 46.05
N GLY A 407 91.54 -26.21 44.88
CA GLY A 407 92.96 -25.92 44.76
C GLY A 407 93.39 -24.67 45.54
N ALA A 408 92.67 -23.56 45.36
CA ALA A 408 92.94 -22.32 46.07
C ALA A 408 92.75 -22.44 47.60
N LEU A 409 91.78 -23.24 48.05
CA LEU A 409 91.61 -23.52 49.48
C LEU A 409 92.74 -24.40 50.02
N SER A 410 93.19 -25.39 49.25
CA SER A 410 94.30 -26.27 49.63
C SER A 410 95.62 -25.51 49.81
N GLU A 411 95.90 -24.50 48.99
CA GLU A 411 97.10 -23.64 49.13
C GLU A 411 97.14 -22.86 50.44
N GLN A 412 95.98 -22.59 51.06
CA GLN A 412 95.87 -21.85 52.31
C GLN A 412 96.01 -22.73 53.56
N VAL A 413 95.97 -24.05 53.42
CA VAL A 413 96.08 -24.99 54.55
C VAL A 413 97.55 -25.09 55.00
N PRO A 414 97.86 -24.97 56.31
CA PRO A 414 99.21 -25.18 56.84
C PRO A 414 99.77 -26.58 56.56
N SER A 415 101.08 -26.77 56.76
CA SER A 415 101.73 -28.07 56.55
C SER A 415 101.15 -29.16 57.48
N PRO A 416 101.14 -30.45 57.07
CA PRO A 416 100.45 -31.54 57.78
C PRO A 416 100.72 -31.74 59.28
N PRO A 417 101.90 -31.38 59.86
CA PRO A 417 102.09 -31.47 61.31
C PRO A 417 101.23 -30.48 62.10
N GLU A 418 100.82 -29.36 61.48
CA GLU A 418 100.19 -28.22 62.15
C GLU A 418 98.66 -28.23 62.03
N ALA A 419 98.14 -28.67 60.88
CA ALA A 419 96.72 -28.75 60.59
C ALA A 419 96.38 -29.87 59.59
N LEU A 420 95.24 -30.55 59.79
CA LEU A 420 94.69 -31.56 58.88
C LEU A 420 93.24 -31.21 58.55
N VAL A 421 92.93 -30.99 57.27
CA VAL A 421 91.55 -30.88 56.78
C VAL A 421 91.02 -32.30 56.54
N ASP A 422 89.90 -32.65 57.17
CA ASP A 422 89.26 -33.97 57.03
C ASP A 422 87.88 -33.92 56.36
N GLY A 423 87.36 -32.73 56.04
CA GLY A 423 86.12 -32.58 55.27
C GLY A 423 86.01 -31.27 54.49
N LEU A 424 85.46 -31.36 53.28
CA LEU A 424 85.16 -30.23 52.39
C LEU A 424 83.84 -30.47 51.64
N ASP A 425 82.83 -29.65 51.91
CA ASP A 425 81.53 -29.66 51.22
C ASP A 425 81.36 -28.39 50.38
N GLY A 426 80.77 -28.50 49.18
CA GLY A 426 80.50 -27.36 48.29
C GLY A 426 79.05 -27.33 47.81
N LEU A 427 78.42 -26.15 47.82
CA LEU A 427 77.05 -25.93 47.34
C LEU A 427 76.94 -24.64 46.54
N MET A 428 76.35 -24.70 45.35
CA MET A 428 76.08 -23.53 44.50
C MET A 428 74.59 -23.23 44.50
N ASN A 429 74.26 -21.96 44.69
CA ASN A 429 72.94 -21.42 44.40
C ASN A 429 73.02 -20.48 43.19
N ALA A 430 72.14 -20.68 42.20
CA ALA A 430 72.06 -19.89 40.98
C ALA A 430 70.67 -19.29 40.84
N GLN A 431 70.60 -17.97 40.67
CA GLN A 431 69.38 -17.22 40.44
C GLN A 431 69.43 -16.60 39.03
N VAL A 432 68.36 -16.77 38.26
CA VAL A 432 68.21 -16.20 36.92
C VAL A 432 66.98 -15.29 36.90
N ASP A 433 67.19 -14.03 36.55
CA ASP A 433 66.16 -13.01 36.51
C ASP A 433 66.01 -12.43 35.09
N PHE A 434 64.78 -12.04 34.72
CA PHE A 434 64.48 -11.38 33.46
C PHE A 434 63.96 -9.95 33.71
N THR A 435 64.57 -8.98 33.03
CA THR A 435 64.11 -7.58 33.04
C THR A 435 63.53 -7.20 31.69
N ALA A 436 62.22 -6.92 31.67
CA ALA A 436 61.51 -6.49 30.46
C ALA A 436 61.91 -5.06 30.05
N LYS A 437 62.09 -4.83 28.74
CA LYS A 437 62.27 -3.48 28.19
C LYS A 437 60.91 -2.91 27.84
N SER A 438 60.56 -1.73 28.38
CA SER A 438 59.25 -1.09 28.17
C SER A 438 58.03 -2.00 28.44
N GLY A 439 58.15 -2.92 29.41
CA GLY A 439 57.09 -3.87 29.77
C GLY A 439 56.84 -4.98 28.74
N GLN A 440 57.68 -5.12 27.72
CA GLN A 440 57.57 -6.17 26.70
C GLN A 440 58.69 -7.19 26.84
N TYR A 441 58.37 -8.44 26.51
CA TYR A 441 59.32 -9.55 26.47
C TYR A 441 60.36 -9.35 25.33
N ALA A 442 59.91 -8.85 24.18
CA ALA A 442 60.78 -8.56 23.05
C ALA A 442 61.81 -7.46 23.39
N GLY A 443 63.10 -7.83 23.40
CA GLY A 443 64.20 -6.91 23.68
C GLY A 443 64.52 -6.69 25.16
N GLY A 444 63.98 -7.51 26.07
CA GLY A 444 64.41 -7.57 27.47
C GLY A 444 65.77 -8.24 27.66
N THR A 445 66.31 -8.17 28.87
CA THR A 445 67.65 -8.69 29.21
C THR A 445 67.59 -9.72 30.35
N TRP A 446 68.27 -10.84 30.16
CA TRP A 446 68.47 -11.87 31.17
C TRP A 446 69.73 -11.59 31.99
N SER A 447 69.66 -11.77 33.31
CA SER A 447 70.80 -11.69 34.23
C SER A 447 70.84 -12.93 35.13
N SER A 448 72.04 -13.42 35.42
CA SER A 448 72.26 -14.54 36.34
C SER A 448 73.20 -14.13 37.47
N ALA A 449 72.84 -14.47 38.70
CA ALA A 449 73.68 -14.32 39.88
C ALA A 449 73.92 -15.70 40.48
N GLN A 450 75.13 -15.94 40.99
CA GLN A 450 75.45 -17.19 41.67
C GLN A 450 76.15 -16.90 42.99
N THR A 451 75.98 -17.80 43.95
CA THR A 451 76.73 -17.80 45.19
C THR A 451 77.10 -19.23 45.54
N SER A 452 78.39 -19.45 45.69
CA SER A 452 78.96 -20.73 46.11
C SER A 452 79.30 -20.66 47.58
N SER A 453 79.00 -21.72 48.31
CA SER A 453 79.41 -21.89 49.69
C SER A 453 80.28 -23.13 49.83
N PHE A 454 81.34 -23.02 50.63
CA PHE A 454 82.23 -24.12 50.97
C PHE A 454 82.26 -24.30 52.47
N THR A 455 82.17 -25.52 52.97
CA THR A 455 82.34 -25.82 54.39
C THR A 455 83.61 -26.62 54.58
N ILE A 456 84.59 -26.06 55.30
CA ILE A 456 85.88 -26.71 55.58
C ILE A 456 85.90 -27.15 57.03
N ARG A 457 86.26 -28.41 57.28
CA ARG A 457 86.38 -28.98 58.63
C ARG A 457 87.74 -29.68 58.80
N GLY A 458 88.30 -29.59 60.00
CA GLY A 458 89.61 -30.20 60.27
C GLY A 458 90.05 -30.20 61.74
N ARG A 459 91.28 -30.66 61.96
CA ARG A 459 92.00 -30.72 63.24
C ARG A 459 93.24 -29.81 63.21
N VAL A 460 93.60 -29.23 64.34
CA VAL A 460 94.82 -28.41 64.52
C VAL A 460 95.59 -28.82 65.76
N GLN A 461 96.91 -28.68 65.74
CA GLN A 461 97.75 -28.98 66.91
C GLN A 461 97.69 -27.88 67.98
N GLN A 462 97.55 -26.62 67.55
CA GLN A 462 97.44 -25.45 68.42
C GLN A 462 96.28 -24.56 67.97
N ARG A 463 95.55 -23.99 68.93
CA ARG A 463 94.39 -23.12 68.65
C ARG A 463 94.76 -21.86 67.84
N GLU A 464 95.98 -21.36 68.02
CA GLU A 464 96.51 -20.22 67.26
C GLU A 464 96.59 -20.52 65.75
N THR A 465 96.83 -21.78 65.35
CA THR A 465 96.88 -22.21 63.95
C THR A 465 95.51 -22.09 63.27
N ALA A 466 94.42 -22.44 63.96
CA ALA A 466 93.06 -22.27 63.44
C ALA A 466 92.69 -20.78 63.32
N ALA A 467 93.06 -19.96 64.30
CA ALA A 467 92.84 -18.52 64.24
C ALA A 467 93.63 -17.84 63.11
N SER A 468 94.88 -18.28 62.89
CA SER A 468 95.73 -17.82 61.77
C SER A 468 95.17 -18.26 60.41
N LEU A 469 94.72 -19.51 60.27
CA LEU A 469 94.07 -20.00 59.05
C LEU A 469 92.80 -19.21 58.73
N ARG A 470 91.95 -18.95 59.73
CA ARG A 470 90.76 -18.09 59.57
C ARG A 470 91.15 -16.69 59.13
N GLY A 471 92.18 -16.12 59.75
CA GLY A 471 92.72 -14.80 59.40
C GLY A 471 93.20 -14.73 57.94
N ARG A 472 93.91 -15.77 57.46
CA ARG A 472 94.35 -15.84 56.06
C ARG A 472 93.18 -15.99 55.08
N LEU A 473 92.20 -16.82 55.40
CA LEU A 473 91.01 -17.00 54.57
C LEU A 473 90.14 -15.73 54.52
N ALA A 474 90.01 -15.02 55.64
CA ALA A 474 89.23 -13.77 55.73
C ALA A 474 89.98 -12.55 55.15
N ALA A 475 91.31 -12.57 55.15
CA ALA A 475 92.12 -11.53 54.52
C ALA A 475 92.16 -11.66 52.99
N GLY A 476 91.83 -12.84 52.44
CA GLY A 476 91.72 -13.04 50.99
C GLY A 476 90.45 -12.38 50.43
N GLU A 477 90.55 -11.71 49.27
CA GLU A 477 89.39 -11.06 48.62
C GLU A 477 88.35 -12.04 48.02
N VAL A 478 88.62 -13.35 48.05
CA VAL A 478 87.86 -14.35 47.29
C VAL A 478 86.73 -14.97 48.11
N TYR A 479 86.89 -15.07 49.43
CA TYR A 479 85.95 -15.76 50.32
C TYR A 479 85.57 -14.87 51.51
N SER A 480 84.28 -14.77 51.81
CA SER A 480 83.85 -14.30 53.12
C SER A 480 83.74 -15.50 54.06
N VAL A 481 84.34 -15.38 55.25
CA VAL A 481 84.40 -16.46 56.25
C VAL A 481 83.36 -16.20 57.33
N ASP A 482 82.50 -17.18 57.58
CA ASP A 482 81.65 -17.28 58.75
C ASP A 482 82.06 -18.48 59.61
N SER A 483 82.01 -18.33 60.93
CA SER A 483 82.44 -19.35 61.90
C SER A 483 81.26 -19.73 62.79
N PRO A 484 80.46 -20.72 62.40
CA PRO A 484 79.20 -21.01 63.10
C PRO A 484 79.38 -21.69 64.47
N THR A 485 80.60 -21.99 64.94
CA THR A 485 80.82 -22.71 66.22
C THR A 485 82.14 -22.29 66.90
N PRO A 486 82.22 -22.16 68.24
CA PRO A 486 83.48 -21.84 68.92
C PRO A 486 84.54 -22.91 68.70
N ASP A 487 85.74 -22.51 68.28
CA ASP A 487 86.91 -23.38 68.15
C ASP A 487 87.14 -24.14 69.47
N THR A 488 86.83 -25.45 69.47
CA THR A 488 87.03 -26.36 70.59
C THR A 488 88.42 -26.96 70.46
N GLY A 489 89.13 -27.18 71.57
CA GLY A 489 90.61 -27.15 71.69
C GLY A 489 91.49 -27.79 70.59
N ASP A 490 91.00 -28.72 69.78
CA ASP A 490 91.71 -29.42 68.71
C ASP A 490 91.01 -29.45 67.32
N ARG A 491 89.83 -28.82 67.12
CA ARG A 491 89.06 -28.86 65.85
C ARG A 491 88.56 -27.48 65.37
N PHE A 492 88.41 -27.33 64.06
CA PHE A 492 87.82 -26.14 63.43
C PHE A 492 86.77 -26.49 62.36
N SER A 493 85.84 -25.56 62.12
CA SER A 493 84.85 -25.61 61.04
C SER A 493 84.57 -24.19 60.54
N PHE A 494 84.81 -23.94 59.25
CA PHE A 494 84.58 -22.64 58.62
C PHE A 494 83.60 -22.79 57.47
N GLN A 495 82.67 -21.83 57.36
CA GLN A 495 81.81 -21.68 56.19
C GLN A 495 82.30 -20.50 55.37
N LEU A 496 82.57 -20.73 54.10
CA LEU A 496 83.10 -19.76 53.17
C LEU A 496 82.04 -19.47 52.11
N PHE A 497 81.81 -18.20 51.79
CA PHE A 497 80.93 -17.81 50.70
C PHE A 497 81.73 -17.06 49.63
N THR A 498 81.42 -17.32 48.37
CA THR A 498 82.00 -16.59 47.26
C THR A 498 80.97 -16.40 46.14
N PRO A 499 80.81 -15.17 45.62
CA PRO A 499 79.97 -14.94 44.44
C PRO A 499 80.68 -15.33 43.13
N TYR A 500 81.97 -15.72 43.20
CA TYR A 500 82.79 -15.97 42.03
C TYR A 500 82.65 -17.41 41.52
N ALA A 501 82.74 -17.59 40.20
CA ALA A 501 82.75 -18.90 39.55
C ALA A 501 84.09 -19.62 39.69
N THR A 502 85.16 -18.85 39.87
CA THR A 502 86.54 -19.31 40.01
C THR A 502 87.16 -18.59 41.21
N PRO A 503 88.19 -19.16 41.85
CA PRO A 503 88.85 -18.58 43.03
C PRO A 503 89.72 -17.35 42.70
N ARG A 504 89.53 -16.75 41.53
CA ARG A 504 90.13 -15.47 41.16
C ARG A 504 88.97 -14.53 40.96
N LYS A 505 89.07 -13.34 41.55
CA LYS A 505 88.21 -12.21 41.16
C LYS A 505 88.32 -12.10 39.64
N PRO A 506 87.22 -12.21 38.88
CA PRO A 506 87.28 -11.99 37.46
C PRO A 506 87.87 -10.59 37.25
N GLU A 507 88.92 -10.46 36.44
CA GLU A 507 89.35 -9.17 35.93
C GLU A 507 88.11 -8.53 35.29
N VAL A 508 87.67 -7.41 35.86
CA VAL A 508 86.65 -6.58 35.23
C VAL A 508 87.21 -6.20 33.87
N PRO A 509 86.55 -6.51 32.74
CA PRO A 509 86.97 -5.96 31.47
C PRO A 509 86.83 -4.44 31.55
N GLU A 510 87.94 -3.72 31.66
CA GLU A 510 88.03 -2.30 31.43
C GLU A 510 87.55 -2.03 30.01
N GLY A 511 86.35 -1.45 29.88
CA GLY A 511 85.78 -1.26 28.54
C GLY A 511 84.39 -0.64 28.48
N ARG A 512 84.05 0.32 29.35
CA ARG A 512 82.98 1.28 29.04
C ARG A 512 83.42 2.68 29.43
N GLY A 513 84.16 3.31 28.53
CA GLY A 513 84.39 4.75 28.52
C GLY A 513 83.19 5.45 27.87
N ASP A 514 82.52 6.26 28.68
CA ASP A 514 81.48 7.21 28.29
C ASP A 514 81.92 8.20 27.21
N ARG A 515 80.96 8.63 26.38
CA ARG A 515 80.92 10.02 25.92
C ARG A 515 79.49 10.52 25.68
N ALA A 516 78.99 11.18 26.71
CA ALA A 516 78.34 12.50 26.72
C ALA A 516 77.32 12.86 25.62
N THR A 517 76.08 13.04 26.07
CA THR A 517 75.12 14.04 25.56
C THR A 517 75.63 15.47 25.77
N PRO A 518 75.16 16.42 24.94
CA PRO A 518 74.83 17.74 25.44
C PRO A 518 73.37 18.13 25.18
N ARG A 519 72.81 18.82 26.18
CA ARG A 519 71.55 19.57 26.16
C ARG A 519 71.88 21.05 25.90
N ALA A 520 71.14 21.71 25.01
CA ALA A 520 70.75 23.13 25.02
C ALA A 520 69.82 23.32 23.78
N GLY A 521 68.61 23.87 23.84
CA GLY A 521 68.13 25.00 24.62
C GLY A 521 68.15 26.25 23.74
N GLY A 522 67.02 26.65 23.15
CA GLY A 522 66.90 27.90 22.41
C GLY A 522 65.63 28.06 21.58
N ARG A 523 64.63 28.75 22.15
CA ARG A 523 63.58 29.48 21.41
C ARG A 523 64.17 30.85 21.01
N PRO A 524 63.78 31.46 19.88
CA PRO A 524 62.89 32.62 20.01
C PRO A 524 61.89 32.83 18.85
N GLU A 525 60.81 33.53 19.22
CA GLU A 525 60.08 34.60 18.51
C GLU A 525 59.68 34.52 17.02
N SER A 526 58.37 34.73 16.80
CA SER A 526 57.76 35.29 15.57
C SER A 526 58.16 36.76 15.36
N PRO A 527 57.92 37.37 14.17
CA PRO A 527 56.65 38.07 13.98
C PRO A 527 56.11 38.19 12.53
N ALA A 528 54.81 38.56 12.45
CA ALA A 528 54.11 39.33 11.40
C ALA A 528 54.01 38.74 9.97
N GLY A 529 52.96 38.95 9.17
CA GLY A 529 51.74 39.78 9.24
C GLY A 529 50.99 39.59 7.90
N SER A 530 49.66 39.55 7.93
CA SER A 530 48.73 40.52 7.30
C SER A 530 48.27 40.24 5.86
N ALA A 531 46.94 40.16 5.69
CA ALA A 531 46.07 40.66 4.60
C ALA A 531 44.83 39.73 4.54
N ASP A 532 43.66 40.05 5.08
CA ASP A 532 42.70 41.14 4.77
C ASP A 532 41.93 40.97 3.44
N GLY A 533 40.62 41.24 3.52
CA GLY A 533 39.64 41.32 2.43
C GLY A 533 39.03 39.99 1.99
N GLY A 534 37.73 39.76 1.92
CA GLY A 534 36.60 40.68 1.88
C GLY A 534 35.48 40.03 1.03
N ARG A 535 34.30 39.94 1.65
CA ARG A 535 32.95 39.60 1.17
C ARG A 535 32.61 39.77 -0.33
N ASP A 536 31.75 38.82 -0.77
CA ASP A 536 30.57 38.90 -1.68
C ASP A 536 30.75 39.46 -3.11
N PRO A 537 30.07 38.87 -4.12
CA PRO A 537 28.67 39.26 -4.35
C PRO A 537 27.71 38.11 -4.73
N VAL A 538 26.49 38.28 -4.26
CA VAL A 538 25.26 37.84 -4.93
C VAL A 538 25.01 38.80 -6.09
N ASP A 539 24.82 38.29 -7.31
CA ASP A 539 23.87 38.93 -8.22
C ASP A 539 23.27 37.98 -9.26
N SER A 540 22.02 38.30 -9.58
CA SER A 540 21.02 37.52 -10.32
C SER A 540 21.28 37.44 -11.83
N PRO A 541 20.69 36.47 -12.56
CA PRO A 541 20.46 36.63 -13.99
C PRO A 541 19.02 37.10 -14.29
N VAL A 542 19.01 38.13 -15.12
CA VAL A 542 17.92 38.90 -15.73
C VAL A 542 17.12 38.08 -16.75
N LYS A 543 15.81 38.36 -16.79
CA LYS A 543 14.87 38.07 -17.90
C LYS A 543 15.31 38.74 -19.21
N ALA A 544 15.20 38.03 -20.34
CA ALA A 544 14.50 38.50 -21.55
C ALA A 544 14.63 37.47 -22.68
N GLY A 545 13.57 37.33 -23.49
CA GLY A 545 13.67 36.69 -24.81
C GLY A 545 12.44 35.91 -25.24
N GLY A 546 11.30 36.58 -25.39
CA GLY A 546 10.19 36.07 -26.19
C GLY A 546 10.44 36.33 -27.68
N GLY A 547 10.06 35.38 -28.53
CA GLY A 547 10.05 35.54 -29.98
C GLY A 547 9.57 34.29 -30.70
N GLY A 548 8.37 34.37 -31.29
CA GLY A 548 7.99 33.67 -32.54
C GLY A 548 7.46 32.25 -32.44
N SER A 549 6.13 32.10 -32.49
CA SER A 549 5.34 31.60 -33.65
C SER A 549 4.04 30.93 -33.23
#